data_AF-A0A6J8DT83-F1
#
_entry.id   AF-A0A6J8DT83-F1
#
_cell.length_a   1.000
_cell.length_b   1.000
_cell.length_c   1.000
_cell.angle_alpha   90.00
_cell.angle_beta   90.00
_cell.angle_gamma   90.00
#
_symmetry.space_group_name_H-M   'P 1'
#
loop_
_entity.id
_entity.type
_entity.pdbx_description
1 polymer ?
#
loop_
_entity_poly.entity_id
_entity_poly.type
_entity_poly.pdbx_seq_one_letter_code
_entity_poly.pdbx_strand_id
1 'polypeptide(L)'
;MASCTPARKKQARFSVADDIKLLREVTLDNPFRYKGKWIEIGEKLSTTTFLIDGSGINEEYSERESLLEEVIGLMEEEERKKDADKEKTASLEKASLDIRKRALETLAPTKDCDAEEAIRPKKSKSSNNILSYLQEKKEVEMEIRKEEMEMKKQQLQFEREKFELEKNERR
;
A
#
# COMPACT_ATOMS: atom_id res chain seq x y z
N MET A 1 -4.11 -81.19 10.64
CA MET A 1 -2.78 -80.78 10.14
C MET A 1 -2.94 -79.51 9.33
N ALA A 2 -2.49 -78.36 9.82
CA ALA A 2 -2.58 -77.09 9.10
C ALA A 2 -1.34 -76.90 8.23
N SER A 3 -1.51 -76.86 6.92
CA SER A 3 -0.44 -76.55 5.97
C SER A 3 -0.12 -75.06 6.00
N CYS A 4 1.06 -74.70 6.48
CA CYS A 4 1.62 -73.36 6.39
C CYS A 4 1.98 -73.07 4.92
N THR A 5 1.33 -72.12 4.28
CA THR A 5 1.66 -71.67 2.93
C THR A 5 2.80 -70.65 2.98
N PRO A 6 3.83 -70.75 2.11
CA PRO A 6 4.96 -69.83 2.13
C PRO A 6 4.51 -68.42 1.72
N ALA A 7 5.00 -67.42 2.46
CA ALA A 7 4.74 -66.01 2.20
C ALA A 7 5.23 -65.62 0.79
N ARG A 8 4.35 -65.05 -0.03
CA ARG A 8 4.71 -64.58 -1.38
C ARG A 8 5.62 -63.36 -1.26
N LYS A 9 6.67 -63.31 -2.09
CA LYS A 9 7.54 -62.13 -2.21
C LYS A 9 6.71 -60.94 -2.68
N LYS A 10 6.89 -59.79 -2.03
CA LYS A 10 6.25 -58.53 -2.44
C LYS A 10 6.69 -58.21 -3.87
N GLN A 11 5.73 -57.92 -4.74
CA GLN A 11 6.01 -57.53 -6.11
C GLN A 11 6.64 -56.13 -6.10
N ALA A 12 7.77 -55.96 -6.77
CA ALA A 12 8.38 -54.66 -6.96
C ALA A 12 7.43 -53.77 -7.77
N ARG A 13 7.29 -52.50 -7.37
CA ARG A 13 6.54 -51.50 -8.12
C ARG A 13 7.53 -50.78 -9.04
N PHE A 14 7.40 -50.99 -10.33
CA PHE A 14 8.21 -50.29 -11.34
C PHE A 14 7.58 -48.93 -11.66
N SER A 15 8.43 -47.91 -11.76
CA SER A 15 8.03 -46.57 -12.18
C SER A 15 8.27 -46.38 -13.68
N VAL A 16 7.64 -45.34 -14.25
CA VAL A 16 7.87 -44.95 -15.66
C VAL A 16 9.35 -44.65 -15.93
N ALA A 17 10.07 -44.11 -14.94
CA ALA A 17 11.50 -43.85 -15.07
C ALA A 17 12.31 -45.15 -15.16
N ASP A 18 11.91 -46.20 -14.45
CA ASP A 18 12.54 -47.52 -14.52
C ASP A 18 12.31 -48.17 -15.89
N ASP A 19 11.10 -48.05 -16.42
CA ASP A 19 10.76 -48.52 -17.77
C ASP A 19 11.58 -47.80 -18.85
N ILE A 20 11.77 -46.48 -18.74
CA ILE A 20 12.59 -45.70 -19.68
C ILE A 20 14.05 -46.18 -19.65
N LYS A 21 14.62 -46.40 -18.46
CA LYS A 21 16.00 -46.92 -18.30
C LYS A 21 16.12 -48.31 -18.90
N LEU A 22 15.16 -49.20 -18.61
CA LEU A 22 15.12 -50.54 -19.19
C LEU A 22 15.05 -50.50 -20.72
N LEU A 23 14.19 -49.65 -21.29
CA LEU A 23 14.02 -49.53 -22.74
C LEU A 23 15.30 -49.04 -23.43
N ARG A 24 16.05 -48.10 -22.83
CA ARG A 24 17.35 -47.65 -23.33
C ARG A 24 18.36 -48.80 -23.39
N GLU A 25 18.50 -49.55 -22.30
CA GLU A 25 19.43 -50.69 -22.27
C GLU A 25 19.01 -51.81 -23.23
N VAL A 26 17.72 -52.11 -23.32
CA VAL A 26 17.18 -53.15 -24.22
C VAL A 26 17.39 -52.79 -25.69
N THR A 27 17.27 -51.52 -26.06
CA THR A 27 17.49 -51.07 -27.45
C THR A 27 18.97 -51.05 -27.83
N LEU A 28 19.86 -50.72 -26.89
CA LEU A 28 21.32 -50.71 -27.12
C LEU A 28 21.90 -52.12 -27.17
N ASP A 29 21.56 -52.96 -26.20
CA ASP A 29 22.24 -54.22 -25.93
C ASP A 29 21.48 -55.46 -26.44
N ASN A 30 20.31 -55.25 -27.05
CA ASN A 30 19.37 -56.23 -27.61
C ASN A 30 19.35 -57.58 -26.87
N PRO A 31 18.44 -57.75 -25.89
CA PRO A 31 18.46 -58.89 -24.99
C PRO A 31 18.13 -60.23 -25.67
N PHE A 32 17.61 -60.20 -26.90
CA PHE A 32 17.25 -61.41 -27.66
C PHE A 32 18.45 -62.02 -28.38
N ARG A 33 19.62 -61.38 -28.35
CA ARG A 33 20.83 -61.87 -29.02
C ARG A 33 21.39 -63.14 -28.39
N TYR A 34 21.28 -63.28 -27.06
CA TYR A 34 21.61 -64.50 -26.32
C TYR A 34 20.88 -64.55 -24.98
N LYS A 35 20.62 -65.77 -24.49
CA LYS A 35 19.78 -66.04 -23.30
C LYS A 35 20.30 -65.38 -22.00
N GLY A 36 21.60 -65.12 -21.89
CA GLY A 36 22.23 -64.49 -20.74
C GLY A 36 22.12 -62.96 -20.69
N LYS A 37 21.74 -62.29 -21.79
CA LYS A 37 21.79 -60.83 -21.89
C LYS A 37 20.82 -60.13 -20.95
N TRP A 38 19.67 -60.74 -20.67
CA TRP A 38 18.72 -60.25 -19.68
C TRP A 38 19.31 -60.15 -18.26
N ILE A 39 20.24 -61.04 -17.91
CA ILE A 39 20.89 -61.04 -16.60
C ILE A 39 21.86 -59.85 -16.52
N GLU A 40 22.70 -59.67 -17.54
CA GLU A 40 23.63 -58.53 -17.62
C GLU A 40 22.91 -57.17 -17.58
N ILE A 41 21.82 -57.04 -18.35
CA ILE A 41 21.01 -55.81 -18.35
C ILE A 41 20.39 -55.58 -16.96
N GLY A 42 19.92 -56.64 -16.29
CA GLY A 42 19.40 -56.54 -14.93
C GLY A 42 20.44 -56.10 -13.89
N GLU A 43 21.67 -56.60 -14.01
CA GLU A 43 22.80 -56.18 -13.16
C GLU A 43 23.15 -54.71 -13.39
N LYS A 44 23.31 -54.30 -14.65
CA LYS A 44 23.57 -52.90 -15.03
C LYS A 44 22.53 -51.93 -14.49
N LEU A 45 21.25 -52.27 -14.61
CA LEU A 45 20.14 -51.43 -14.12
C LEU A 45 20.15 -51.34 -12.59
N SER A 46 20.46 -52.43 -11.89
CA SER A 46 20.56 -52.43 -10.43
C SER A 46 21.72 -51.56 -9.94
N THR A 47 22.88 -51.64 -10.59
CA THR A 47 24.05 -50.79 -10.27
C THR A 47 23.79 -49.33 -10.60
N THR A 48 23.16 -49.05 -11.73
CA THR A 48 22.85 -47.68 -12.17
C THR A 48 21.88 -46.99 -11.23
N THR A 49 20.87 -47.71 -10.71
CA THR A 49 19.97 -47.15 -9.69
C THR A 49 20.71 -46.77 -8.41
N PHE A 50 21.63 -47.62 -7.95
CA PHE A 50 22.46 -47.34 -6.77
C PHE A 50 23.44 -46.18 -7.00
N LEU A 51 23.93 -46.00 -8.23
CA LEU A 51 24.82 -44.91 -8.61
C LEU A 51 24.07 -43.59 -8.86
N ILE A 52 22.81 -43.59 -9.26
CA ILE A 52 22.03 -42.35 -9.43
C ILE A 52 21.66 -41.78 -8.05
N ASP A 53 21.31 -42.64 -7.09
CA ASP A 53 21.03 -42.21 -5.71
C ASP A 53 22.32 -41.88 -4.92
N GLY A 54 23.50 -42.31 -5.39
CA GLY A 54 24.78 -42.18 -4.69
C GLY A 54 25.90 -41.39 -5.39
N SER A 55 25.80 -41.11 -6.69
CA SER A 55 26.76 -40.26 -7.41
C SER A 55 26.15 -38.88 -7.58
N GLY A 56 26.78 -37.88 -6.96
CA GLY A 56 26.37 -36.48 -6.96
C GLY A 56 26.48 -35.81 -8.33
N ILE A 57 25.75 -36.30 -9.34
CA ILE A 57 25.53 -35.63 -10.63
C ILE A 57 24.41 -34.57 -10.48
N ASN A 58 24.23 -34.03 -9.27
CA ASN A 58 23.08 -33.22 -8.86
C ASN A 58 23.49 -31.82 -8.38
N GLU A 59 24.69 -31.36 -8.74
CA GLU A 59 25.21 -30.06 -8.28
C GLU A 59 24.45 -28.89 -8.96
N GLU A 60 24.19 -29.00 -10.27
CA GLU A 60 23.33 -28.03 -11.01
C GLU A 60 21.88 -28.02 -10.50
N TYR A 61 21.34 -29.18 -10.13
CA TYR A 61 20.02 -29.27 -9.53
C TYR A 61 20.03 -28.71 -8.11
N SER A 62 21.10 -28.90 -7.33
CA SER A 62 21.25 -28.31 -6.00
C SER A 62 21.29 -26.79 -6.04
N GLU A 63 22.05 -26.19 -6.97
CA GLU A 63 22.06 -24.74 -7.17
C GLU A 63 20.72 -24.21 -7.64
N ARG A 64 20.06 -24.91 -8.57
CA ARG A 64 18.72 -24.56 -9.06
C ARG A 64 17.69 -24.57 -7.94
N GLU A 65 17.66 -25.61 -7.10
CA GLU A 65 16.74 -25.67 -5.96
C GLU A 65 17.09 -24.59 -4.92
N SER A 66 18.38 -24.33 -4.66
CA SER A 66 18.82 -23.24 -3.78
C SER A 66 18.36 -21.86 -4.30
N LEU A 67 18.43 -21.63 -5.62
CA LEU A 67 17.98 -20.39 -6.25
C LEU A 67 16.45 -20.26 -6.17
N LEU A 68 15.72 -21.36 -6.31
CA LEU A 68 14.25 -21.38 -6.17
C LEU A 68 13.84 -21.04 -4.73
N GLU A 69 14.53 -21.58 -3.73
CA GLU A 69 14.30 -21.26 -2.32
C GLU A 69 14.55 -19.76 -2.04
N GLU A 70 15.61 -19.19 -2.61
CA GLU A 70 15.91 -17.75 -2.52
C GLU A 70 14.83 -16.88 -3.18
N VAL A 71 14.40 -17.24 -4.40
CA VAL A 71 13.32 -16.53 -5.11
C VAL A 71 12.00 -16.59 -4.33
N ILE A 72 11.65 -17.76 -3.79
CA ILE A 72 10.47 -17.91 -2.93
C ILE A 72 10.58 -17.01 -1.70
N GLY A 73 11.72 -17.02 -1.02
CA GLY A 73 11.95 -16.16 0.15
C GLY A 73 11.84 -14.66 -0.15
N LEU A 74 12.36 -14.23 -1.29
CA LEU A 74 12.25 -12.83 -1.76
C LEU A 74 10.81 -12.43 -2.06
N MET A 75 10.02 -13.32 -2.68
CA MET A 75 8.61 -13.06 -2.98
C MET A 75 7.78 -12.91 -1.69
N GLU A 76 7.97 -13.80 -0.72
CA GLU A 76 7.29 -13.70 0.57
C GLU A 76 7.64 -12.42 1.34
N GLU A 77 8.91 -12.00 1.30
CA GLU A 77 9.32 -10.75 1.94
C GLU A 77 8.71 -9.51 1.25
N GLU A 78 8.57 -9.54 -0.07
CA GLU A 78 7.90 -8.48 -0.82
C GLU A 78 6.40 -8.41 -0.47
N GLU A 79 5.72 -9.55 -0.33
CA GLU A 79 4.32 -9.59 0.12
C GLU A 79 4.18 -9.03 1.55
N ARG A 80 5.05 -9.43 2.48
CA ARG A 80 5.06 -8.88 3.86
C ARG A 80 5.24 -7.36 3.88
N LYS A 81 6.11 -6.81 3.02
CA LYS A 81 6.29 -5.35 2.89
C LYS A 81 5.04 -4.67 2.34
N LYS A 82 4.43 -5.23 1.28
CA LYS A 82 3.19 -4.70 0.71
C LYS A 82 2.05 -4.67 1.72
N ASP A 83 1.91 -5.72 2.52
CA ASP A 83 0.85 -5.79 3.51
C ASP A 83 1.10 -4.86 4.71
N ALA A 84 2.35 -4.72 5.15
CA ALA A 84 2.71 -3.72 6.16
C ALA A 84 2.45 -2.28 5.70
N ASP A 85 2.72 -1.97 4.43
CA ASP A 85 2.46 -0.64 3.88
C ASP A 85 0.95 -0.40 3.68
N LYS A 86 0.20 -1.39 3.21
CA LYS A 86 -1.28 -1.32 3.18
C LYS A 86 -1.86 -1.10 4.58
N GLU A 87 -1.38 -1.82 5.59
CA GLU A 87 -1.86 -1.66 6.96
C GLU A 87 -1.59 -0.25 7.51
N LYS A 88 -0.40 0.31 7.27
CA LYS A 88 -0.07 1.68 7.65
C LYS A 88 -0.98 2.70 6.98
N THR A 89 -1.22 2.55 5.67
CA THR A 89 -2.13 3.45 4.94
C THR A 89 -3.57 3.35 5.46
N ALA A 90 -4.08 2.13 5.68
CA ALA A 90 -5.42 1.91 6.22
C ALA A 90 -5.58 2.43 7.66
N SER A 91 -4.54 2.30 8.50
CA SER A 91 -4.52 2.86 9.86
C SER A 91 -4.55 4.38 9.84
N LEU A 92 -3.74 5.01 8.99
CA LEU A 92 -3.70 6.47 8.82
C LEU A 92 -5.02 7.01 8.27
N GLU A 93 -5.63 6.31 7.31
CA GLU A 93 -6.96 6.66 6.78
C GLU A 93 -8.04 6.58 7.87
N LYS A 94 -8.09 5.50 8.66
CA LYS A 94 -9.01 5.37 9.80
C LYS A 94 -8.84 6.49 10.81
N ALA A 95 -7.60 6.77 11.22
CA ALA A 95 -7.31 7.87 12.13
C ALA A 95 -7.79 9.23 11.56
N SER A 96 -7.59 9.46 10.26
CA SER A 96 -8.06 10.69 9.60
C SER A 96 -9.59 10.79 9.56
N LEU A 97 -10.30 9.68 9.36
CA LEU A 97 -11.75 9.61 9.36
C LEU A 97 -12.32 9.84 10.77
N ASP A 98 -11.69 9.28 11.80
CA ASP A 98 -12.10 9.49 13.19
C ASP A 98 -11.96 10.94 13.63
N ILE A 99 -10.87 11.62 13.25
CA ILE A 99 -10.70 13.06 13.49
C ILE A 99 -11.83 13.86 12.84
N ARG A 100 -12.13 13.56 11.57
CA ARG A 100 -13.22 14.21 10.82
C ARG A 100 -14.58 13.98 11.47
N LYS A 101 -14.89 12.73 11.83
CA LYS A 101 -16.14 12.36 12.49
C LYS A 101 -16.28 13.08 13.83
N ARG A 102 -15.24 13.08 14.65
CA ARG A 102 -15.22 13.78 15.93
C ARG A 102 -15.44 15.29 15.78
N ALA A 103 -14.82 15.91 14.78
CA ALA A 103 -15.04 17.33 14.47
C ALA A 103 -16.51 17.60 14.06
N LEU A 104 -17.09 16.75 13.21
CA LEU A 104 -18.50 16.87 12.80
C LEU A 104 -19.48 16.64 13.95
N GLU A 105 -19.19 15.71 14.86
CA GLU A 105 -19.98 15.48 16.07
C GLU A 105 -19.94 16.67 17.03
N THR A 106 -18.80 17.36 17.17
CA THR A 106 -18.71 18.59 17.98
C THR A 106 -19.43 19.78 17.36
N LEU A 107 -19.60 19.78 16.03
CA LEU A 107 -20.34 20.82 15.30
C LEU A 107 -21.83 20.48 15.15
N ALA A 108 -22.20 19.21 15.36
CA ALA A 108 -23.58 18.79 15.29
C ALA A 108 -24.37 19.49 16.42
N PRO A 109 -25.42 20.26 16.08
CA PRO A 109 -26.26 20.88 17.09
C PRO A 109 -26.93 19.77 17.91
N THR A 110 -26.57 19.65 19.19
CA THR A 110 -27.28 18.79 20.13
C THR A 110 -28.71 19.32 20.26
N LYS A 111 -29.70 18.45 20.00
CA LYS A 111 -31.14 18.77 20.06
C LYS A 111 -31.63 19.25 21.43
N ASP A 112 -30.77 19.17 22.45
CA ASP A 112 -31.09 19.52 23.84
C ASP A 112 -30.67 20.96 24.21
N CYS A 113 -30.29 21.80 23.24
CA CYS A 113 -29.95 23.21 23.50
C CYS A 113 -31.14 24.18 23.40
N ASP A 114 -32.32 23.69 23.02
CA ASP A 114 -33.54 24.49 22.82
C ASP A 114 -34.69 24.10 23.77
N ALA A 115 -34.43 23.29 24.80
CA ALA A 115 -35.41 22.96 25.82
C ALA A 115 -34.82 23.23 27.22
N GLU A 116 -35.48 24.11 27.97
CA GLU A 116 -35.19 24.53 29.34
C GLU A 116 -34.11 25.61 29.53
N GLU A 117 -34.65 26.83 29.66
CA GLU A 117 -34.10 28.02 30.32
C GLU A 117 -33.55 27.67 31.73
N ALA A 118 -32.30 27.21 31.83
CA ALA A 118 -31.57 27.18 33.10
C ALA A 118 -30.06 27.41 32.91
N ILE A 119 -29.67 28.68 33.03
CA ILE A 119 -28.39 29.22 33.53
C ILE A 119 -27.19 28.26 33.42
N ARG A 120 -26.59 28.16 32.24
CA ARG A 120 -25.16 27.84 32.12
C ARG A 120 -24.53 28.91 31.23
N PRO A 121 -23.48 29.63 31.66
CA PRO A 121 -22.85 30.63 30.82
C PRO A 121 -22.17 29.93 29.65
N LYS A 122 -22.85 29.93 28.49
CA LYS A 122 -22.25 29.59 27.20
C LYS A 122 -21.05 30.53 27.03
N LYS A 123 -19.83 29.99 26.96
CA LYS A 123 -18.62 30.75 26.56
C LYS A 123 -18.74 31.11 25.07
N SER A 124 -19.68 31.99 24.74
CA SER A 124 -19.80 32.65 23.44
C SER A 124 -19.51 34.13 23.65
N LYS A 125 -18.24 34.46 23.84
CA LYS A 125 -17.77 35.85 23.91
C LYS A 125 -16.78 36.18 22.79
N SER A 126 -16.39 35.22 21.94
CA SER A 126 -15.36 35.43 20.92
C SER A 126 -15.92 35.83 19.54
N SER A 127 -17.06 35.27 19.13
CA SER A 127 -17.68 35.59 17.83
C SER A 127 -18.24 37.01 17.78
N ASN A 128 -18.81 37.50 18.89
CA ASN A 128 -19.32 38.88 18.97
C ASN A 128 -18.18 39.92 18.88
N ASN A 129 -17.01 39.62 19.46
CA ASN A 129 -15.84 40.52 19.39
C ASN A 129 -15.27 40.62 17.97
N ILE A 130 -15.29 39.52 17.22
CA ILE A 130 -14.79 39.53 15.83
C ILE A 130 -15.76 40.31 14.94
N LEU A 131 -17.08 40.12 15.12
CA LEU A 131 -18.08 40.86 14.33
C LEU A 131 -18.05 42.36 14.63
N SER A 132 -17.92 42.75 15.90
CA SER A 132 -17.79 44.16 16.29
C SER A 132 -16.52 44.79 15.74
N TYR A 133 -15.39 44.07 15.77
CA TYR A 133 -14.14 44.56 15.20
C TYR A 133 -14.22 44.72 13.67
N LEU A 134 -14.89 43.80 12.97
CA LEU A 134 -15.10 43.91 11.51
C LEU A 134 -16.01 45.09 11.15
N GLN A 135 -17.04 45.36 11.97
CA GLN A 135 -17.92 46.50 11.78
C GLN A 135 -17.20 47.82 12.06
N GLU A 136 -16.52 47.94 13.20
CA GLU A 136 -15.72 49.12 13.57
C GLU A 136 -14.63 49.40 12.52
N LYS A 137 -13.92 48.37 12.07
CA LYS A 137 -12.92 48.50 11.00
C LYS A 137 -13.51 49.09 9.71
N LYS A 138 -14.71 48.63 9.32
CA LYS A 138 -15.40 49.13 8.13
C LYS A 138 -15.85 50.58 8.31
N GLU A 139 -16.32 50.95 9.50
CA GLU A 139 -16.73 52.32 9.84
C GLU A 139 -15.52 53.27 9.78
N VAL A 140 -14.37 52.88 10.35
CA VAL A 140 -13.12 53.66 10.29
C VAL A 140 -12.63 53.83 8.86
N GLU A 141 -12.63 52.76 8.05
CA GLU A 141 -12.21 52.83 6.64
C GLU A 141 -13.10 53.78 5.82
N MET A 142 -14.41 53.75 6.05
CA MET A 142 -15.34 54.67 5.42
C MET A 142 -15.12 56.12 5.86
N GLU A 143 -14.78 56.35 7.13
CA GLU A 143 -14.54 57.69 7.64
C GLU A 143 -13.25 58.30 7.06
N ILE A 144 -12.14 57.55 7.06
CA ILE A 144 -10.90 57.97 6.42
C ILE A 144 -11.14 58.33 4.95
N ARG A 145 -11.93 57.51 4.23
CA ARG A 145 -12.25 57.77 2.83
C ARG A 145 -13.08 59.05 2.64
N LYS A 146 -13.95 59.42 3.59
CA LYS A 146 -14.66 60.70 3.54
C LYS A 146 -13.71 61.86 3.82
N GLU A 147 -12.86 61.75 4.83
CA GLU A 147 -11.85 62.77 5.17
C GLU A 147 -10.91 63.02 3.99
N GLU A 148 -10.44 61.98 3.30
CA GLU A 148 -9.64 62.09 2.07
C GLU A 148 -10.38 62.87 0.98
N MET A 149 -11.66 62.58 0.77
CA MET A 149 -12.49 63.28 -0.22
C MET A 149 -12.73 64.74 0.17
N GLU A 150 -12.88 65.03 1.46
CA GLU A 150 -13.06 66.38 1.97
C GLU A 150 -11.77 67.20 1.86
N MET A 151 -10.62 66.64 2.24
CA MET A 151 -9.30 67.25 2.04
C MET A 151 -9.06 67.56 0.56
N LYS A 152 -9.41 66.64 -0.35
CA LYS A 152 -9.29 66.86 -1.79
C LYS A 152 -10.22 67.97 -2.30
N LYS A 153 -11.44 68.05 -1.75
CA LYS A 153 -12.39 69.14 -2.06
C LYS A 153 -11.84 70.49 -1.61
N GLN A 154 -11.26 70.56 -0.41
CA GLN A 154 -10.63 71.78 0.11
C GLN A 154 -9.43 72.19 -0.74
N GLN A 155 -8.56 71.25 -1.14
CA GLN A 155 -7.45 71.54 -2.06
C GLN A 155 -7.93 72.13 -3.38
N LEU A 156 -8.94 71.53 -4.01
CA LEU A 156 -9.55 72.04 -5.24
C LEU A 156 -10.19 73.43 -5.05
N GLN A 157 -10.73 73.71 -3.86
CA GLN A 157 -11.29 75.01 -3.54
C GLN A 157 -10.18 76.06 -3.40
N PHE A 158 -9.12 75.77 -2.65
CA PHE A 158 -7.95 76.64 -2.55
C PHE A 158 -7.29 76.89 -3.91
N GLU A 159 -7.17 75.87 -4.76
CA GLU A 159 -6.66 76.03 -6.12
C GLU A 159 -7.56 76.96 -6.95
N ARG A 160 -8.89 76.82 -6.81
CA ARG A 160 -9.86 77.72 -7.46
C ARG A 160 -9.72 79.16 -6.98
N GLU A 161 -9.69 79.37 -5.68
CA GLU A 161 -9.55 80.70 -5.06
C GLU A 161 -8.20 81.34 -5.45
N LYS A 162 -7.11 80.57 -5.43
CA LYS A 162 -5.79 81.00 -5.89
C LYS A 162 -5.82 81.41 -7.37
N PHE A 163 -6.46 80.60 -8.21
CA PHE A 163 -6.61 80.91 -9.64
C PHE A 163 -7.45 82.17 -9.86
N GLU A 164 -8.53 82.37 -9.09
CA GLU A 164 -9.36 83.58 -9.15
C GLU A 164 -8.59 84.82 -8.71
N LEU A 165 -7.80 84.74 -7.63
CA LEU A 165 -6.92 85.83 -7.18
C LEU A 165 -5.87 86.17 -8.24
N GLU A 166 -5.16 85.18 -8.79
CA GLU A 166 -4.17 85.39 -9.85
C GLU A 166 -4.79 86.04 -11.10
N LYS A 167 -6.01 85.62 -11.47
CA LYS A 167 -6.75 86.22 -12.58
C LYS A 167 -7.14 87.68 -12.30
N ASN A 168 -7.51 87.99 -11.05
CA ASN A 168 -7.86 89.36 -10.64
C ASN A 168 -6.63 90.26 -10.58
N GLU A 169 -5.46 89.76 -10.15
CA GLU A 169 -4.20 90.52 -10.14
C GLU A 169 -3.67 90.84 -11.55
N ARG A 170 -4.03 90.03 -12.55
CA ARG A 170 -3.64 90.24 -13.96
C ARG A 170 -4.58 91.16 -14.74
N ARG A 171 -5.66 91.67 -14.13
CA ARG A 171 -6.62 92.61 -14.72
C ARG A 171 -6.40 94.01 -14.18
#